data_AF-F7UUI7-F1
#
_entry.id   AF-F7UUI7-F1
#
_cell.length_a   1.000
_cell.length_b   1.000
_cell.length_c   1.000
_cell.angle_alpha   90.00
_cell.angle_beta   90.00
_cell.angle_gamma   90.00
#
_symmetry.space_group_name_H-M   'P 1'
#
loop_
_entity.id
_entity.type
_entity.pdbx_description
1 polymer ?
#
loop_
_entity_poly.entity_id
_entity_poly.type
_entity_poly.pdbx_seq_one_letter_code
_entity_poly.pdbx_strand_id
1 'polypeptide(L)'
;MKNVRKMLAVLAAAAMTLGILAGCTQSTEESAATDAKAPTTADYAGTYLFDQMITKVDGKTTEVAVGDKIEGETIDEGYAVSTLNADGTCTLDMQANPGKPMEGTWIVKSADTIEITTEGQTSEVTIDGDTLTTPSTFDVDGKKMEMTFVFKKASSTTRADYAGEYHIQKIAVEKGGKTEEYALGDDYQGTTLTEDSEISFLNSDGTCSLKSDINDMAIPDGTWRVAGDGEIIISVDMGEGSGSTSGPVFTIKDGVFTQVLEYGDGETSTFTYIKK
;
A
#
# COMPACT_ATOMS: atom_id res chain seq x y z
N MET A 1 1.16 25.03 6.57
CA MET A 1 2.23 24.99 7.60
C MET A 1 1.71 24.83 9.04
N LYS A 2 0.85 25.71 9.60
CA LYS A 2 0.34 25.55 10.99
C LYS A 2 -0.58 24.33 11.22
N ASN A 3 -1.32 23.90 10.19
CA ASN A 3 -2.27 22.79 10.32
C ASN A 3 -1.61 21.40 10.18
N VAL A 4 -0.44 21.32 9.53
CA VAL A 4 0.27 20.04 9.28
C VAL A 4 1.07 19.61 10.52
N ARG A 5 1.77 20.54 11.19
CA ARG A 5 2.36 20.29 12.51
C ARG A 5 1.34 19.91 13.58
N LYS A 6 0.11 20.44 13.48
CA LYS A 6 -1.01 20.00 14.32
C LYS A 6 -1.46 18.59 13.96
N MET A 7 -1.50 18.22 12.68
CA MET A 7 -1.84 16.87 12.23
C MET A 7 -0.81 15.84 12.66
N LEU A 8 0.50 16.12 12.58
CA LEU A 8 1.58 15.26 13.10
C LEU A 8 1.59 15.15 14.63
N ALA A 9 1.32 16.25 15.33
CA ALA A 9 1.13 16.21 16.79
C ALA A 9 -0.16 15.48 17.19
N VAL A 10 -1.21 15.56 16.38
CA VAL A 10 -2.45 14.78 16.54
C VAL A 10 -2.24 13.33 16.15
N LEU A 11 -1.36 12.99 15.21
CA LEU A 11 -0.96 11.63 14.86
C LEU A 11 -0.16 10.98 15.99
N ALA A 12 0.82 11.69 16.54
CA ALA A 12 1.56 11.24 17.73
C ALA A 12 0.66 11.17 18.97
N ALA A 13 -0.30 12.09 19.10
CA ALA A 13 -1.28 12.05 20.18
C ALA A 13 -2.34 10.95 19.97
N ALA A 14 -2.79 10.68 18.75
CA ALA A 14 -3.75 9.64 18.38
C ALA A 14 -3.15 8.25 18.55
N ALA A 15 -1.86 8.09 18.25
CA ALA A 15 -1.08 6.91 18.61
C ALA A 15 -1.03 6.69 20.13
N MET A 16 -0.94 7.77 20.93
CA MET A 16 -1.02 7.73 22.39
C MET A 16 -2.47 7.72 22.94
N THR A 17 -3.48 7.93 22.09
CA THR A 17 -4.89 8.01 22.48
C THR A 17 -5.74 7.14 21.57
N LEU A 18 -5.29 5.91 21.30
CA LEU A 18 -6.06 4.86 20.61
C LEU A 18 -6.89 3.92 21.54
N GLY A 19 -7.49 4.33 22.67
CA GLY A 19 -7.69 5.67 23.16
C GLY A 19 -8.70 6.04 24.21
N ILE A 20 -9.77 6.66 23.75
CA ILE A 20 -10.77 7.26 24.63
C ILE A 20 -12.07 7.26 23.85
N LEU A 21 -12.86 6.18 23.98
CA LEU A 21 -14.31 6.23 24.19
C LEU A 21 -14.85 4.81 24.35
N ALA A 22 -15.03 4.41 25.60
CA ALA A 22 -15.86 3.28 25.97
C ALA A 22 -17.33 3.60 25.64
N GLY A 23 -17.94 2.79 24.78
CA GLY A 23 -19.35 2.88 24.43
C GLY A 23 -19.85 1.55 23.88
N CYS A 24 -19.96 0.54 24.74
CA CYS A 24 -20.55 -0.75 24.37
C CYS A 24 -22.06 -0.61 24.13
N THR A 25 -22.51 -0.98 22.94
CA THR A 25 -23.86 -1.51 22.73
C THR A 25 -23.75 -2.79 21.93
N GLN A 26 -23.80 -3.94 22.62
CA GLN A 26 -23.98 -5.25 21.99
C GLN A 26 -25.41 -5.35 21.45
N SER A 27 -25.56 -5.46 20.13
CA SER A 27 -26.75 -6.03 19.51
C SER A 27 -26.40 -7.44 19.04
N THR A 28 -27.03 -8.42 19.66
CA THR A 28 -26.95 -9.82 19.25
C THR A 28 -27.91 -10.05 18.08
N GLU A 29 -27.42 -10.06 16.85
CA GLU A 29 -28.17 -10.60 15.71
C GLU A 29 -27.58 -11.95 15.31
N GLU A 30 -28.39 -12.98 15.55
CA GLU A 30 -28.15 -14.37 15.19
C GLU A 30 -28.43 -14.52 13.67
N SER A 31 -27.38 -14.61 12.87
CA SER A 31 -27.49 -14.87 11.43
C SER A 31 -27.21 -16.35 11.14
N ALA A 32 -28.04 -16.93 10.26
CA ALA A 32 -28.09 -18.35 9.94
C ALA A 32 -26.79 -18.85 9.29
N ALA A 33 -26.17 -19.85 9.92
CA ALA A 33 -24.93 -20.47 9.46
C ALA A 33 -25.16 -21.42 8.28
N THR A 34 -24.61 -21.08 7.11
CA THR A 34 -24.02 -22.07 6.20
C THR A 34 -22.75 -22.65 6.85
N ASP A 35 -22.46 -23.94 6.65
CA ASP A 35 -21.31 -24.72 7.19
C ASP A 35 -19.91 -24.19 6.75
N ALA A 36 -19.66 -22.89 6.87
CA ALA A 36 -18.34 -22.31 6.78
C ALA A 36 -17.63 -22.55 8.13
N LYS A 37 -16.43 -23.12 8.08
CA LYS A 37 -15.54 -23.22 9.24
C LYS A 37 -15.41 -21.81 9.86
N ALA A 38 -15.71 -21.68 11.14
CA ALA A 38 -15.52 -20.41 11.83
C ALA A 38 -14.05 -19.97 11.73
N PRO A 39 -13.79 -18.69 11.42
CA PRO A 39 -12.44 -18.16 11.36
C PRO A 39 -11.73 -18.32 12.70
N THR A 40 -10.41 -18.49 12.64
CA THR A 40 -9.52 -18.67 13.79
C THR A 40 -8.45 -17.58 13.79
N THR A 41 -7.78 -17.36 14.92
CA THR A 41 -6.66 -16.41 15.00
C THR A 41 -5.52 -16.74 14.03
N ALA A 42 -5.34 -18.03 13.69
CA ALA A 42 -4.35 -18.43 12.71
C ALA A 42 -4.67 -17.94 11.28
N ASP A 43 -5.96 -17.77 10.95
CA ASP A 43 -6.38 -17.35 9.61
C ASP A 43 -6.02 -15.87 9.34
N TYR A 44 -6.02 -15.02 10.37
CA TYR A 44 -5.66 -13.60 10.26
C TYR A 44 -4.29 -13.22 10.82
N ALA A 45 -3.55 -14.17 11.40
CA ALA A 45 -2.21 -13.90 11.89
C ALA A 45 -1.27 -13.44 10.77
N GLY A 46 -0.38 -12.51 11.08
CA GLY A 46 0.58 -11.94 10.15
C GLY A 46 1.05 -10.54 10.56
N THR A 47 2.03 -10.05 9.82
CA THR A 47 2.44 -8.64 9.88
C THR A 47 1.62 -7.87 8.86
N TYR A 48 1.17 -6.68 9.21
CA TYR A 48 0.39 -5.76 8.38
C TYR A 48 1.13 -4.42 8.36
N LEU A 49 1.44 -3.95 7.16
CA LEU A 49 2.20 -2.74 6.91
C LEU A 49 1.26 -1.59 6.57
N PHE A 50 1.65 -0.36 6.93
CA PHE A 50 0.88 0.83 6.63
C PHE A 50 0.67 0.98 5.12
N ASP A 51 -0.55 1.30 4.71
CA ASP A 51 -0.93 1.50 3.31
C ASP A 51 -1.45 2.91 3.10
N GLN A 52 -2.46 3.29 3.88
CA GLN A 52 -3.02 4.63 3.84
C GLN A 52 -3.69 5.02 5.16
N MET A 53 -3.86 6.32 5.34
CA MET A 53 -4.63 6.94 6.40
C MET A 53 -5.65 7.89 5.80
N ILE A 54 -6.91 7.74 6.22
CA ILE A 54 -8.00 8.63 5.86
C ILE A 54 -8.39 9.41 7.11
N THR A 55 -8.41 10.74 7.03
CA THR A 55 -8.85 11.62 8.11
C THR A 55 -10.04 12.44 7.65
N LYS A 56 -11.08 12.52 8.48
CA LYS A 56 -12.28 13.32 8.22
C LYS A 56 -12.56 14.28 9.37
N VAL A 57 -12.61 15.56 9.05
CA VAL A 57 -12.87 16.66 10.01
C VAL A 57 -13.90 17.61 9.40
N ASP A 58 -14.99 17.89 10.12
CA ASP A 58 -16.07 18.77 9.65
C ASP A 58 -16.60 18.40 8.24
N GLY A 59 -16.65 17.09 7.94
CA GLY A 59 -17.08 16.57 6.64
C GLY A 59 -16.06 16.69 5.50
N LYS A 60 -14.85 17.22 5.76
CA LYS A 60 -13.75 17.22 4.80
C LYS A 60 -12.87 16.00 5.01
N THR A 61 -12.62 15.27 3.93
CA THR A 61 -11.73 14.10 3.91
C THR A 61 -10.37 14.50 3.37
N THR A 62 -9.33 14.08 4.07
CA THR A 62 -7.93 14.10 3.63
C THR A 62 -7.41 12.67 3.66
N GLU A 63 -6.70 12.28 2.62
CA GLU A 63 -6.06 10.98 2.50
C GLU A 63 -4.55 11.17 2.40
N VAL A 64 -3.81 10.25 3.01
CA VAL A 64 -2.36 10.16 2.93
C VAL A 64 -2.05 8.68 2.71
N ALA A 65 -1.40 8.36 1.61
CA ALA A 65 -0.97 7.02 1.26
C ALA A 65 0.55 6.87 1.34
N VAL A 66 1.04 5.63 1.34
CA VAL A 66 2.46 5.34 1.11
C VAL A 66 2.94 6.00 -0.19
N GLY A 67 4.09 6.65 -0.14
CA GLY A 67 4.66 7.43 -1.24
C GLY A 67 4.32 8.91 -1.19
N ASP A 68 3.29 9.32 -0.46
CA ASP A 68 2.99 10.74 -0.25
C ASP A 68 4.06 11.41 0.62
N LYS A 69 4.27 12.71 0.40
CA LYS A 69 5.18 13.52 1.21
C LYS A 69 4.42 14.29 2.28
N ILE A 70 4.76 14.08 3.55
CA ILE A 70 4.31 14.91 4.68
C ILE A 70 5.52 15.69 5.21
N GLU A 71 5.42 17.02 5.24
CA GLU A 71 6.50 17.91 5.72
C GLU A 71 7.87 17.68 5.06
N GLY A 72 7.89 17.14 3.84
CA GLY A 72 9.10 16.85 3.07
C GLY A 72 9.65 15.44 3.28
N GLU A 73 9.05 14.63 4.16
CA GLU A 73 9.37 13.22 4.35
C GLU A 73 8.38 12.35 3.58
N THR A 74 8.90 11.37 2.84
CA THR A 74 8.09 10.36 2.16
C THR A 74 7.57 9.37 3.20
N ILE A 75 6.27 9.13 3.20
CA ILE A 75 5.64 8.11 4.03
C ILE A 75 5.90 6.73 3.41
N ASP A 76 6.44 5.81 4.19
CA ASP A 76 6.67 4.43 3.78
C ASP A 76 5.82 3.44 4.59
N GLU A 77 5.89 2.16 4.20
CA GLU A 77 5.14 1.06 4.81
C GLU A 77 5.53 0.80 6.28
N GLY A 78 6.72 1.24 6.70
CA GLY A 78 7.21 1.21 8.06
C GLY A 78 6.68 2.34 8.93
N TYR A 79 5.89 3.27 8.38
CA TYR A 79 5.25 4.34 9.14
C TYR A 79 4.43 3.80 10.32
N ALA A 80 3.71 2.70 10.09
CA ALA A 80 3.04 1.93 11.13
C ALA A 80 3.00 0.44 10.75
N VAL A 81 3.36 -0.43 11.68
CA VAL A 81 3.40 -1.88 11.50
C VAL A 81 2.59 -2.54 12.59
N SER A 82 1.51 -3.22 12.19
CA SER A 82 0.71 -4.05 13.10
C SER A 82 1.10 -5.51 12.94
N THR A 83 1.36 -6.23 14.03
CA THR A 83 1.58 -7.68 13.99
C THR A 83 0.49 -8.37 14.80
N LEU A 84 -0.23 -9.28 14.17
CA LEU A 84 -1.20 -10.17 14.81
C LEU A 84 -0.58 -11.56 14.93
N ASN A 85 -0.30 -12.02 16.15
CA ASN A 85 0.22 -13.36 16.39
C ASN A 85 -0.93 -14.37 16.49
N ALA A 86 -0.70 -15.60 16.03
CA ALA A 86 -1.71 -16.67 16.04
C ALA A 86 -2.14 -17.08 17.46
N ASP A 87 -1.34 -16.77 18.48
CA ASP A 87 -1.65 -17.02 19.90
C ASP A 87 -2.62 -15.98 20.50
N GLY A 88 -3.08 -15.00 19.71
CA GLY A 88 -3.99 -13.95 20.15
C GLY A 88 -3.28 -12.74 20.78
N THR A 89 -1.94 -12.66 20.71
CA THR A 89 -1.20 -11.44 21.05
C THR A 89 -1.01 -10.56 19.83
N CYS A 90 -0.80 -9.25 20.01
CA CYS A 90 -0.50 -8.33 18.91
C CYS A 90 0.47 -7.22 19.31
N THR A 91 1.09 -6.59 18.32
CA THR A 91 1.87 -5.37 18.49
C THR A 91 1.48 -4.32 17.46
N LEU A 92 1.67 -3.04 17.79
CA LEU A 92 1.62 -1.91 16.87
C LEU A 92 2.86 -1.05 17.08
N ASP A 93 3.78 -1.08 16.11
CA ASP A 93 4.95 -0.19 16.06
C ASP A 93 4.63 0.98 15.15
N MET A 94 5.00 2.20 15.54
CA MET A 94 4.75 3.40 14.76
C MET A 94 6.02 4.22 14.72
N GLN A 95 6.33 4.78 13.55
CA GLN A 95 7.53 5.61 13.35
C GLN A 95 7.56 6.84 14.26
N ALA A 96 6.41 7.32 14.72
CA ALA A 96 6.30 8.40 15.72
C ALA A 96 6.85 8.02 17.11
N ASN A 97 7.00 6.72 17.40
CA ASN A 97 7.53 6.20 18.67
C ASN A 97 8.47 4.99 18.42
N PRO A 98 9.60 5.20 17.73
CA PRO A 98 10.40 4.10 17.20
C PRO A 98 11.02 3.28 18.34
N GLY A 99 10.92 1.96 18.22
CA GLY A 99 11.51 1.00 19.17
C GLY A 99 10.71 0.81 20.47
N LYS A 100 9.45 1.28 20.51
CA LYS A 100 8.51 1.06 21.61
C LYS A 100 7.15 0.63 21.05
N PRO A 101 7.06 -0.58 20.48
CA PRO A 101 5.80 -1.10 20.00
C PRO A 101 4.78 -1.17 21.14
N MET A 102 3.54 -0.79 20.85
CA MET A 102 2.42 -1.00 21.76
C MET A 102 2.05 -2.48 21.73
N GLU A 103 2.03 -3.12 22.90
CA GLU A 103 1.65 -4.52 23.03
C GLU A 103 0.16 -4.66 23.37
N GLY A 104 -0.46 -5.75 22.88
CA GLY A 104 -1.87 -6.01 23.09
C GLY A 104 -2.26 -7.46 22.87
N THR A 105 -3.58 -7.69 22.88
CA THR A 105 -4.21 -8.97 22.54
C THR A 105 -5.30 -8.74 21.52
N TRP A 106 -5.70 -9.77 20.80
CA TRP A 106 -6.77 -9.68 19.83
C TRP A 106 -7.57 -10.98 19.76
N ILE A 107 -8.84 -10.87 19.38
CA ILE A 107 -9.76 -11.99 19.21
C ILE A 107 -10.57 -11.84 17.93
N VAL A 108 -11.00 -12.97 17.38
CA VAL A 108 -11.93 -13.01 16.24
C VAL A 108 -13.36 -12.86 16.73
N LYS A 109 -14.11 -11.89 16.21
CA LYS A 109 -15.52 -11.64 16.54
C LYS A 109 -16.45 -12.24 15.49
N SER A 110 -16.08 -12.13 14.21
CA SER A 110 -16.80 -12.64 13.05
C SER A 110 -15.83 -12.92 11.89
N ALA A 111 -16.36 -13.28 10.71
CA ALA A 111 -15.58 -13.53 9.48
C ALA A 111 -14.86 -12.29 8.91
N ASP A 112 -15.24 -11.10 9.35
CA ASP A 112 -14.75 -9.82 8.84
C ASP A 112 -14.37 -8.84 9.96
N THR A 113 -14.49 -9.24 11.23
CA THR A 113 -14.28 -8.36 12.38
C THR A 113 -13.42 -9.05 13.43
N ILE A 114 -12.37 -8.35 13.85
CA ILE A 114 -11.58 -8.69 15.03
C ILE A 114 -11.71 -7.57 16.07
N GLU A 115 -11.41 -7.90 17.32
CA GLU A 115 -11.32 -6.94 18.42
C GLU A 115 -9.87 -6.92 18.90
N ILE A 116 -9.22 -5.76 18.86
CA ILE A 116 -7.85 -5.55 19.34
C ILE A 116 -7.91 -4.81 20.67
N THR A 117 -7.18 -5.28 21.67
CA THR A 117 -7.02 -4.65 22.98
C THR A 117 -5.57 -4.24 23.21
N THR A 118 -5.31 -2.94 23.29
CA THR A 118 -3.99 -2.35 23.63
C THR A 118 -4.16 -1.40 24.80
N GLU A 119 -3.23 -1.40 25.75
CA GLU A 119 -3.27 -0.52 26.94
C GLU A 119 -4.61 -0.53 27.71
N GLY A 120 -5.31 -1.67 27.70
CA GLY A 120 -6.61 -1.84 28.36
C GLY A 120 -7.81 -1.32 27.57
N GLN A 121 -7.65 -1.05 26.28
CA GLN A 121 -8.68 -0.43 25.43
C GLN A 121 -8.92 -1.26 24.19
N THR A 122 -10.21 -1.55 23.97
CA THR A 122 -10.69 -2.40 22.88
C THR A 122 -11.11 -1.54 21.70
N SER A 123 -10.67 -1.91 20.50
CA SER A 123 -11.13 -1.34 19.23
C SER A 123 -11.59 -2.47 18.32
N GLU A 124 -12.72 -2.26 17.64
CA GLU A 124 -13.17 -3.14 16.56
C GLU A 124 -12.42 -2.80 15.28
N VAL A 125 -11.94 -3.82 14.60
CA VAL A 125 -11.12 -3.73 13.41
C VAL A 125 -11.73 -4.62 12.34
N THR A 126 -11.88 -4.07 11.14
CA THR A 126 -12.39 -4.83 10.01
C THR A 126 -11.24 -5.50 9.27
N ILE A 127 -11.44 -6.76 8.91
CA ILE A 127 -10.54 -7.52 8.03
C ILE A 127 -11.29 -7.90 6.76
N ASP A 128 -10.73 -7.53 5.61
CA ASP A 128 -11.18 -7.94 4.28
C ASP A 128 -9.99 -8.49 3.49
N GLY A 129 -9.92 -9.82 3.40
CA GLY A 129 -8.76 -10.52 2.85
C GLY A 129 -7.47 -10.16 3.59
N ASP A 130 -6.53 -9.57 2.87
CA ASP A 130 -5.24 -9.10 3.40
C ASP A 130 -5.28 -7.63 3.87
N THR A 131 -6.47 -7.01 3.94
CA THR A 131 -6.62 -5.62 4.35
C THR A 131 -7.14 -5.54 5.78
N LEU A 132 -6.43 -4.81 6.64
CA LEU A 132 -6.82 -4.52 8.01
C LEU A 132 -7.16 -3.04 8.14
N THR A 133 -8.38 -2.73 8.59
CA THR A 133 -8.90 -1.35 8.68
C THR A 133 -9.22 -1.01 10.13
N THR A 134 -8.51 -0.04 10.70
CA THR A 134 -8.72 0.42 12.09
C THR A 134 -9.39 1.80 12.11
N PRO A 135 -10.70 1.87 12.33
CA PRO A 135 -11.37 3.15 12.55
C PRO A 135 -11.03 3.69 13.95
N SER A 136 -10.91 4.99 14.07
CA SER A 136 -10.74 5.68 15.35
C SER A 136 -11.45 7.03 15.31
N THR A 137 -11.95 7.46 16.46
CA THR A 137 -12.63 8.75 16.60
C THR A 137 -12.04 9.49 17.78
N PHE A 138 -11.72 10.77 17.58
CA PHE A 138 -11.13 11.63 18.60
C PHE A 138 -11.91 12.93 18.68
N ASP A 139 -11.95 13.55 19.86
CA ASP A 139 -12.33 14.95 20.00
C ASP A 139 -11.05 15.80 20.05
N VAL A 140 -10.88 16.69 19.07
CA VAL A 140 -9.77 17.63 19.01
C VAL A 140 -10.34 19.04 18.99
N ASP A 141 -10.11 19.79 20.06
CA ASP A 141 -10.61 21.17 20.23
C ASP A 141 -12.15 21.28 20.09
N GLY A 142 -12.92 20.29 20.57
CA GLY A 142 -14.39 20.26 20.49
C GLY A 142 -14.93 19.84 19.12
N LYS A 143 -14.06 19.31 18.25
CA LYS A 143 -14.42 18.79 16.93
C LYS A 143 -14.16 17.29 16.87
N LYS A 144 -15.17 16.57 16.38
CA LYS A 144 -15.04 15.14 16.08
C LYS A 144 -14.13 14.96 14.87
N MET A 145 -13.01 14.29 15.06
CA MET A 145 -12.11 13.81 14.03
C MET A 145 -12.34 12.31 13.88
N GLU A 146 -12.65 11.86 12.67
CA GLU A 146 -12.70 10.45 12.30
C GLU A 146 -11.39 10.13 11.57
N MET A 147 -10.69 9.08 12.00
CA MET A 147 -9.46 8.61 11.38
C MET A 147 -9.62 7.14 11.04
N THR A 148 -9.05 6.70 9.94
CA THR A 148 -9.05 5.30 9.53
C THR A 148 -7.67 4.97 9.02
N PHE A 149 -6.98 4.05 9.71
CA PHE A 149 -5.76 3.47 9.17
C PHE A 149 -6.11 2.22 8.38
N VAL A 150 -5.46 2.08 7.25
CA VAL A 150 -5.53 0.89 6.40
C VAL A 150 -4.14 0.30 6.37
N PHE A 151 -4.08 -0.99 6.66
CA PHE A 151 -2.87 -1.79 6.58
C PHE A 151 -3.08 -2.91 5.59
N LYS A 152 -2.00 -3.32 4.93
CA LYS A 152 -1.96 -4.48 4.05
C LYS A 152 -1.07 -5.55 4.66
N LYS A 153 -1.54 -6.79 4.66
CA LYS A 153 -0.75 -7.92 5.14
C LYS A 153 0.55 -7.96 4.35
N ALA A 154 1.66 -8.00 5.06
CA ALA A 154 2.97 -8.17 4.49
C ALA A 154 2.97 -9.46 3.68
N SER A 155 3.32 -9.37 2.41
CA SER A 155 3.51 -10.55 1.57
C SER A 155 4.60 -11.43 2.17
N SER A 156 4.49 -12.74 1.94
CA SER A 156 5.58 -13.68 2.21
C SER A 156 6.82 -13.40 1.34
N THR A 157 6.64 -12.64 0.26
CA THR A 157 7.70 -12.14 -0.61
C THR A 157 8.16 -10.76 -0.16
N THR A 158 9.47 -10.58 -0.11
CA THR A 158 10.15 -9.37 0.34
C THR A 158 10.65 -8.55 -0.85
N ARG A 159 11.03 -7.29 -0.60
CA ARG A 159 11.70 -6.48 -1.64
C ARG A 159 12.96 -7.15 -2.19
N ALA A 160 13.66 -7.94 -1.38
CA ALA A 160 14.84 -8.66 -1.83
C ALA A 160 14.51 -9.72 -2.90
N ASP A 161 13.32 -10.31 -2.86
CA ASP A 161 12.89 -11.34 -3.81
C ASP A 161 12.65 -10.75 -5.21
N TYR A 162 12.12 -9.52 -5.27
CA TYR A 162 11.89 -8.80 -6.53
C TYR A 162 13.03 -7.85 -6.92
N ALA A 163 13.98 -7.54 -6.04
CA ALA A 163 15.10 -6.69 -6.39
C ALA A 163 15.93 -7.28 -7.55
N GLY A 164 16.32 -6.45 -8.51
CA GLY A 164 17.08 -6.86 -9.67
C GLY A 164 16.95 -5.90 -10.85
N GLU A 165 17.58 -6.30 -11.95
CA GLU A 165 17.56 -5.59 -13.23
C GLU A 165 16.60 -6.31 -14.19
N TYR A 166 15.65 -5.57 -14.73
CA TYR A 166 14.58 -6.07 -15.60
C TYR A 166 14.71 -5.44 -16.98
N HIS A 167 14.95 -6.28 -17.97
CA HIS A 167 15.15 -5.87 -19.36
C HIS A 167 13.88 -6.09 -20.16
N ILE A 168 13.54 -5.13 -21.02
CA ILE A 168 12.40 -5.26 -21.90
C ILE A 168 12.54 -6.47 -22.83
N GLN A 169 11.42 -7.16 -23.04
CA GLN A 169 11.31 -8.33 -23.92
C GLN A 169 10.33 -8.08 -25.05
N LYS A 170 9.21 -7.40 -24.78
CA LYS A 170 8.20 -7.05 -25.78
C LYS A 170 7.31 -5.90 -25.33
N ILE A 171 6.64 -5.28 -26.29
CA ILE A 171 5.61 -4.26 -26.08
C ILE A 171 4.33 -4.73 -26.79
N ALA A 172 3.20 -4.59 -26.13
CA ALA A 172 1.88 -4.77 -26.74
C ALA A 172 1.09 -3.47 -26.63
N VAL A 173 0.64 -2.92 -27.75
CA VAL A 173 -0.17 -1.69 -27.80
C VAL A 173 -1.58 -2.06 -28.20
N GLU A 174 -2.55 -1.74 -27.35
CA GLU A 174 -3.97 -1.89 -27.63
C GLU A 174 -4.59 -0.54 -27.98
N LYS A 175 -5.17 -0.43 -29.19
CA LYS A 175 -5.87 0.77 -29.64
C LYS A 175 -7.10 0.39 -30.46
N GLY A 176 -8.28 0.82 -30.03
CA GLY A 176 -9.53 0.57 -30.74
C GLY A 176 -9.88 -0.93 -30.89
N GLY A 177 -9.56 -1.74 -29.87
CA GLY A 177 -9.83 -3.18 -29.84
C GLY A 177 -8.92 -4.01 -30.74
N LYS A 178 -7.77 -3.46 -31.16
CA LYS A 178 -6.70 -4.18 -31.85
C LYS A 178 -5.44 -4.13 -31.02
N THR A 179 -4.74 -5.25 -30.95
CA THR A 179 -3.44 -5.37 -30.30
C THR A 179 -2.35 -5.49 -31.35
N GLU A 180 -1.35 -4.63 -31.27
CA GLU A 180 -0.10 -4.72 -32.02
C GLU A 180 1.03 -5.14 -31.06
N GLU A 181 1.80 -6.16 -31.41
CA GLU A 181 2.93 -6.62 -30.60
C GLU A 181 4.26 -6.29 -31.30
N TYR A 182 5.23 -5.85 -30.51
CA TYR A 182 6.59 -5.49 -30.92
C TYR A 182 7.57 -6.30 -30.07
N ALA A 183 8.34 -7.18 -30.71
CA ALA A 183 9.37 -8.00 -30.07
C ALA A 183 10.76 -7.38 -30.24
N LEU A 184 11.77 -7.96 -29.58
CA LEU A 184 13.16 -7.58 -29.81
C LEU A 184 13.53 -7.71 -31.30
N GLY A 185 14.11 -6.65 -31.85
CA GLY A 185 14.45 -6.51 -33.27
C GLY A 185 13.39 -5.80 -34.11
N ASP A 186 12.17 -5.61 -33.60
CA ASP A 186 11.14 -4.81 -34.27
C ASP A 186 11.37 -3.32 -34.03
N ASP A 187 10.94 -2.49 -34.96
CA ASP A 187 10.96 -1.04 -34.80
C ASP A 187 9.68 -0.58 -34.07
N TYR A 188 9.87 0.10 -32.93
CA TYR A 188 8.81 0.74 -32.16
C TYR A 188 9.14 2.20 -31.93
N GLN A 189 8.24 3.11 -32.34
CA GLN A 189 8.42 4.56 -32.26
C GLN A 189 9.74 5.10 -32.87
N GLY A 190 10.30 4.39 -33.86
CA GLY A 190 11.57 4.77 -34.51
C GLY A 190 12.82 4.24 -33.83
N THR A 191 12.67 3.44 -32.77
CA THR A 191 13.75 2.72 -32.09
C THR A 191 13.61 1.22 -32.35
N THR A 192 14.67 0.59 -32.86
CA THR A 192 14.75 -0.87 -32.93
C THR A 192 14.87 -1.43 -31.51
N LEU A 193 13.93 -2.27 -31.10
CA LEU A 193 13.89 -2.82 -29.75
C LEU A 193 15.06 -3.78 -29.50
N THR A 194 15.74 -3.56 -28.39
CA THR A 194 16.82 -4.40 -27.86
C THR A 194 16.56 -4.64 -26.38
N GLU A 195 17.25 -5.62 -25.78
CA GLU A 195 17.13 -5.87 -24.33
C GLU A 195 17.52 -4.64 -23.49
N ASP A 196 18.33 -3.74 -24.04
CA ASP A 196 18.79 -2.52 -23.36
C ASP A 196 17.94 -1.29 -23.70
N SER A 197 16.96 -1.42 -24.60
CA SER A 197 16.10 -0.31 -25.01
C SER A 197 15.25 0.21 -23.86
N GLU A 198 14.93 -0.62 -22.88
CA GLU A 198 14.35 -0.17 -21.62
C GLU A 198 14.72 -1.13 -20.48
N ILE A 199 15.24 -0.57 -19.39
CA ILE A 199 15.73 -1.30 -18.22
C ILE A 199 15.12 -0.70 -16.97
N SER A 200 14.45 -1.53 -16.16
CA SER A 200 13.96 -1.18 -14.83
C SER A 200 14.86 -1.77 -13.75
N PHE A 201 15.29 -0.93 -12.82
CA PHE A 201 16.09 -1.32 -11.66
C PHE A 201 15.22 -1.28 -10.42
N LEU A 202 15.05 -2.41 -9.74
CA LEU A 202 14.39 -2.48 -8.44
C LEU A 202 15.45 -2.79 -7.37
N ASN A 203 15.72 -1.82 -6.49
CA ASN A 203 16.68 -2.03 -5.39
C ASN A 203 15.97 -2.57 -4.16
N SER A 204 16.65 -3.41 -3.38
CA SER A 204 16.08 -4.04 -2.17
C SER A 204 15.73 -3.04 -1.07
N ASP A 205 16.29 -1.83 -1.10
CA ASP A 205 15.96 -0.75 -0.19
C ASP A 205 14.63 -0.05 -0.53
N GLY A 206 13.98 -0.43 -1.63
CA GLY A 206 12.75 0.18 -2.11
C GLY A 206 12.94 1.39 -3.00
N THR A 207 14.16 1.69 -3.41
CA THR A 207 14.40 2.65 -4.51
C THR A 207 14.30 1.93 -5.86
N CYS A 208 13.89 2.65 -6.90
CA CYS A 208 13.90 2.14 -8.26
C CYS A 208 14.30 3.21 -9.26
N SER A 209 14.68 2.78 -10.45
CA SER A 209 14.90 3.66 -11.59
C SER A 209 14.47 2.98 -12.90
N LEU A 210 14.17 3.79 -13.91
CA LEU A 210 13.88 3.34 -15.27
C LEU A 210 14.79 4.09 -16.23
N LYS A 211 15.49 3.35 -17.06
CA LYS A 211 16.23 3.87 -18.22
C LYS A 211 15.49 3.44 -19.47
N SER A 212 15.05 4.38 -20.32
CA SER A 212 14.44 4.09 -21.61
C SER A 212 15.11 4.86 -22.75
N ASP A 213 15.44 4.14 -23.81
CA ASP A 213 15.90 4.68 -25.10
C ASP A 213 14.73 4.75 -26.13
N ILE A 214 13.51 4.35 -25.72
CA ILE A 214 12.33 4.28 -26.60
C ILE A 214 11.64 5.66 -26.73
N ASN A 215 11.56 6.40 -25.63
CA ASN A 215 10.76 7.62 -25.52
C ASN A 215 11.48 8.76 -24.77
N ASP A 216 12.81 8.68 -24.64
CA ASP A 216 13.63 9.57 -23.80
C ASP A 216 13.12 9.67 -22.34
N MET A 217 12.30 8.72 -21.88
CA MET A 217 11.78 8.69 -20.52
C MET A 217 12.81 8.06 -19.60
N ALA A 218 13.39 8.89 -18.74
CA ALA A 218 14.20 8.44 -17.63
C ALA A 218 13.44 8.72 -16.34
N ILE A 219 13.33 7.70 -15.50
CA ILE A 219 12.91 7.83 -14.11
C ILE A 219 14.18 7.66 -13.29
N PRO A 220 14.91 8.75 -12.97
CA PRO A 220 16.17 8.64 -12.25
C PRO A 220 15.95 8.17 -10.81
N ASP A 221 14.86 8.61 -10.17
CA ASP A 221 14.59 8.39 -8.75
C ASP A 221 13.11 8.05 -8.53
N GLY A 222 12.81 6.77 -8.32
CA GLY A 222 11.50 6.28 -7.88
C GLY A 222 11.59 5.49 -6.58
N THR A 223 10.46 5.22 -5.96
CA THR A 223 10.32 4.25 -4.88
C THR A 223 9.38 3.13 -5.28
N TRP A 224 9.52 1.97 -4.66
CA TRP A 224 8.64 0.83 -4.94
C TRP A 224 8.41 -0.03 -3.70
N ARG A 225 7.32 -0.81 -3.74
CA ARG A 225 6.92 -1.70 -2.66
C ARG A 225 6.17 -2.93 -3.18
N VAL A 226 6.05 -3.94 -2.33
CA VAL A 226 5.27 -5.15 -2.59
C VAL A 226 3.88 -4.95 -2.01
N ALA A 227 2.85 -4.90 -2.87
CA ALA A 227 1.46 -4.70 -2.47
C ALA A 227 0.73 -6.01 -2.15
N GLY A 228 1.29 -7.14 -2.59
CA GLY A 228 0.74 -8.48 -2.41
C GLY A 228 1.63 -9.52 -3.10
N ASP A 229 1.21 -10.79 -3.06
CA ASP A 229 1.95 -11.88 -3.71
C ASP A 229 2.00 -11.68 -5.24
N GLY A 230 3.13 -11.17 -5.74
CA GLY A 230 3.36 -10.88 -7.16
C GLY A 230 2.92 -9.49 -7.63
N GLU A 231 2.49 -8.61 -6.72
CA GLU A 231 2.11 -7.24 -7.07
C GLU A 231 3.09 -6.24 -6.48
N ILE A 232 3.57 -5.32 -7.32
CA ILE A 232 4.47 -4.26 -6.89
C ILE A 232 3.95 -2.90 -7.33
N ILE A 233 4.00 -1.94 -6.42
CA ILE A 233 3.61 -0.56 -6.71
C ILE A 233 4.88 0.26 -6.81
N ILE A 234 5.05 0.98 -7.91
CA ILE A 234 6.14 1.93 -8.12
C ILE A 234 5.56 3.35 -8.05
N SER A 235 6.13 4.16 -7.18
CA SER A 235 5.80 5.57 -6.99
C SER A 235 6.94 6.42 -7.54
N VAL A 236 6.64 7.28 -8.50
CA VAL A 236 7.63 8.10 -9.20
C VAL A 236 7.22 9.56 -9.18
N ASP A 237 8.15 10.43 -8.78
CA ASP A 237 7.96 11.87 -8.80
C ASP A 237 8.44 12.41 -10.15
N MET A 238 7.51 12.64 -11.07
CA MET A 238 7.80 13.11 -12.43
C MET A 238 8.10 14.63 -12.49
N GLY A 239 8.22 15.31 -11.35
CA GLY A 239 8.56 16.74 -11.26
C GLY A 239 7.37 17.70 -11.32
N GLU A 240 7.59 18.96 -10.90
CA GLU A 240 6.56 20.01 -10.79
C GLU A 240 5.96 20.38 -12.17
N GLY A 241 4.79 19.83 -12.50
CA GLY A 241 4.02 20.22 -13.68
C GLY A 241 3.05 19.14 -14.18
N SER A 242 3.38 17.88 -13.91
CA SER A 242 2.45 16.75 -14.00
C SER A 242 1.97 16.43 -12.59
N GLY A 243 0.65 16.41 -12.35
CA GLY A 243 0.11 16.04 -11.04
C GLY A 243 0.70 14.71 -10.56
N SER A 244 0.75 14.51 -9.24
CA SER A 244 0.94 13.19 -8.65
C SER A 244 -0.13 12.25 -9.20
N THR A 245 0.14 11.61 -10.32
CA THR A 245 -0.60 10.45 -10.79
C THR A 245 -0.03 9.30 -10.00
N SER A 246 -0.88 8.56 -9.28
CA SER A 246 -0.57 7.20 -8.87
C SER A 246 0.16 6.53 -10.04
N GLY A 247 1.42 6.18 -9.81
CA GLY A 247 2.29 5.67 -10.87
C GLY A 247 1.70 4.41 -11.53
N PRO A 248 2.24 3.99 -12.67
CA PRO A 248 1.82 2.73 -13.29
C PRO A 248 1.79 1.60 -12.26
N VAL A 249 0.75 0.78 -12.30
CA VAL A 249 0.71 -0.46 -11.51
C VAL A 249 1.58 -1.48 -12.24
N PHE A 250 2.50 -2.10 -11.51
CA PHE A 250 3.38 -3.11 -12.04
C PHE A 250 3.00 -4.47 -11.45
N THR A 251 3.06 -5.52 -12.26
CA THR A 251 2.78 -6.87 -11.78
C THR A 251 3.97 -7.76 -12.09
N ILE A 252 4.45 -8.50 -11.10
CA ILE A 252 5.47 -9.54 -11.29
C ILE A 252 4.81 -10.89 -11.08
N LYS A 253 4.66 -11.65 -12.16
CA LYS A 253 4.15 -13.02 -12.10
C LYS A 253 5.14 -13.97 -12.75
N ASP A 254 5.53 -15.02 -12.03
CA ASP A 254 6.44 -16.06 -12.52
C ASP A 254 7.77 -15.49 -13.07
N GLY A 255 8.28 -14.42 -12.44
CA GLY A 255 9.51 -13.74 -12.86
C GLY A 255 9.37 -12.79 -14.06
N VAL A 256 8.15 -12.62 -14.57
CA VAL A 256 7.81 -11.66 -15.63
C VAL A 256 7.26 -10.39 -15.00
N PHE A 257 7.97 -9.29 -15.19
CA PHE A 257 7.57 -7.96 -14.76
C PHE A 257 6.79 -7.30 -15.90
N THR A 258 5.60 -6.76 -15.61
CA THR A 258 4.74 -6.11 -16.60
C THR A 258 4.40 -4.69 -16.14
N GLN A 259 4.58 -3.72 -17.03
CA GLN A 259 4.13 -2.34 -16.86
C GLN A 259 2.95 -2.09 -17.80
N VAL A 260 1.88 -1.47 -17.28
CA VAL A 260 0.75 -1.03 -18.09
C VAL A 260 0.67 0.50 -18.03
N LEU A 261 0.68 1.14 -19.20
CA LEU A 261 0.47 2.57 -19.38
C LEU A 261 -0.87 2.79 -20.08
N GLU A 262 -1.78 3.52 -19.43
CA GLU A 262 -3.04 3.95 -20.02
C GLU A 262 -2.94 5.41 -20.47
N TYR A 263 -3.29 5.66 -21.73
CA TYR A 263 -3.34 6.99 -22.32
C TYR A 263 -4.79 7.49 -22.39
N GLY A 264 -4.97 8.80 -22.29
CA GLY A 264 -6.30 9.43 -22.22
C GLY A 264 -7.17 9.27 -23.47
N ASP A 265 -6.64 8.72 -24.56
CA ASP A 265 -7.39 8.37 -25.78
C ASP A 265 -7.90 6.92 -25.79
N GLY A 266 -7.73 6.19 -24.68
CA GLY A 266 -8.11 4.78 -24.56
C GLY A 266 -7.10 3.82 -25.20
N GLU A 267 -5.90 4.29 -25.51
CA GLU A 267 -4.76 3.43 -25.85
C GLU A 267 -4.13 2.87 -24.56
N THR A 268 -3.75 1.60 -24.59
CA THR A 268 -3.05 0.94 -23.50
C THR A 268 -1.77 0.31 -24.04
N SER A 269 -0.62 0.65 -23.45
CA SER A 269 0.66 0.03 -23.78
C SER A 269 1.12 -0.86 -22.63
N THR A 270 1.40 -2.12 -22.94
CA THR A 270 1.89 -3.13 -22.01
C THR A 270 3.34 -3.46 -22.34
N PHE A 271 4.25 -3.15 -21.43
CA PHE A 271 5.67 -3.46 -21.54
C PHE A 271 5.95 -4.71 -20.70
N THR A 272 6.57 -5.71 -21.31
CA THR A 272 6.93 -6.97 -20.65
C THR A 272 8.44 -7.03 -20.49
N TYR A 273 8.90 -7.38 -19.29
CA TYR A 273 10.31 -7.40 -18.93
C TYR A 273 10.67 -8.74 -18.28
N ILE A 274 11.93 -9.10 -18.41
CA ILE A 274 12.52 -10.30 -17.82
C ILE A 274 13.65 -9.90 -16.88
N LYS A 275 13.68 -10.53 -15.70
CA LYS A 275 14.79 -10.37 -14.74
C LYS A 275 16.06 -10.98 -15.34
N LYS A 276 17.18 -10.27 -15.26
CA LYS A 276 18.51 -10.78 -15.64
C LYS A 276 19.36 -11.13 -14.41
#